data_AF-A0A4Q8T7Z6-F1
#
_entry.id   AF-A0A4Q8T7Z6-F1
#
_cell.length_a   1.000
_cell.length_b   1.000
_cell.length_c   1.000
_cell.angle_alpha   90.00
_cell.angle_beta   90.00
_cell.angle_gamma   90.00
#
_symmetry.space_group_name_H-M   'P 1'
#
loop_
_entity.id
_entity.type
_entity.pdbx_description
1 polymer ?
#
loop_
_entity_poly.entity_id
_entity_poly.type
_entity_poly.pdbx_seq_one_letter_code
_entity_poly.pdbx_strand_id
1 'polypeptide(L)'
;MLKRLAVRKNPRRANIKWSILGIHYVVRALFISWKLCVVHPSTWLKADDTGLYCEPGQFYIDPMNEVSTALVTHGHADHARAGHHSVYASTETLAIMKTRYGDEMATHQHAITLGKSVTFNDVAVTFFPAGHILGSTQILIEYAGYRVVVSGDYKRRH
;
A
#
# COMPACT_ATOMS: atom_id res chain seq x y z
N MET A 1 -29.82 47.70 15.24
CA MET A 1 -29.80 46.92 13.98
C MET A 1 -28.44 47.14 13.31
N LEU A 2 -27.44 46.30 13.60
CA LEU A 2 -26.06 46.46 13.12
C LEU A 2 -25.86 45.65 11.83
N LYS A 3 -25.57 46.34 10.71
CA LYS A 3 -25.08 45.68 9.48
C LYS A 3 -23.55 45.62 9.53
N ARG A 4 -23.01 44.40 9.60
CA ARG A 4 -21.59 44.10 9.34
C ARG A 4 -21.29 44.28 7.85
N LEU A 5 -20.35 45.15 7.50
CA LEU A 5 -19.64 45.11 6.22
C LEU A 5 -18.34 44.35 6.43
N ALA A 6 -18.23 43.17 5.81
CA ALA A 6 -17.03 42.36 5.81
C ALA A 6 -16.01 42.93 4.80
N VAL A 7 -14.88 43.45 5.29
CA VAL A 7 -13.69 43.68 4.45
C VAL A 7 -12.74 42.51 4.65
N ARG A 8 -12.63 41.65 3.63
CA ARG A 8 -11.61 40.60 3.55
C ARG A 8 -10.22 41.23 3.50
N LYS A 9 -9.39 41.01 4.53
CA LYS A 9 -7.93 41.16 4.38
C LYS A 9 -7.43 40.04 3.46
N ASN A 10 -6.98 40.40 2.26
CA ASN A 10 -6.31 39.51 1.32
C ASN A 10 -4.81 39.42 1.71
N PRO A 11 -4.28 38.27 2.17
CA PRO A 11 -2.89 38.17 2.62
C PRO A 11 -1.92 37.82 1.48
N ARG A 12 -2.20 38.20 0.23
CA ARG A 12 -1.37 37.86 -0.94
C ARG A 12 -0.65 39.05 -1.55
N ARG A 13 0.25 39.69 -0.79
CA ARG A 13 1.39 40.47 -1.31
C ARG A 13 2.18 41.05 -0.13
N ALA A 14 3.25 40.36 0.27
CA ALA A 14 4.37 41.02 0.93
C ALA A 14 5.56 40.88 -0.03
N ASN A 15 5.93 41.98 -0.70
CA ASN A 15 7.17 42.05 -1.47
C ASN A 15 8.29 42.30 -0.48
N ILE A 16 9.14 41.31 -0.24
CA ILE A 16 10.35 41.49 0.56
C ILE A 16 11.46 41.86 -0.42
N LYS A 17 11.93 43.12 -0.37
CA LYS A 17 13.13 43.57 -1.08
C LYS A 17 14.33 43.42 -0.14
N TRP A 18 15.34 42.65 -0.54
CA TRP A 18 16.67 42.70 0.05
C TRP A 18 17.63 43.34 -0.95
N SER A 19 18.47 44.26 -0.49
CA SER A 19 19.50 44.92 -1.29
C SER A 19 20.87 44.67 -0.68
N ILE A 20 21.70 43.87 -1.33
CA ILE A 20 23.15 43.83 -1.12
C ILE A 20 23.79 43.72 -2.51
N LEU A 21 24.62 44.71 -2.86
CA LEU A 21 25.46 44.81 -4.07
C LEU A 21 24.78 44.56 -5.43
N GLY A 22 24.16 45.60 -6.00
CA GLY A 22 24.34 45.99 -7.42
C GLY A 22 23.94 45.06 -8.57
N ILE A 23 23.42 43.85 -8.35
CA ILE A 23 22.95 42.96 -9.43
C ILE A 23 21.53 42.50 -9.09
N HIS A 24 20.55 42.91 -9.91
CA HIS A 24 19.16 42.49 -9.75
C HIS A 24 18.97 41.04 -10.24
N TYR A 25 19.12 40.06 -9.35
CA TYR A 25 18.52 38.73 -9.56
C TYR A 25 17.06 38.77 -9.11
N VAL A 26 16.12 38.65 -10.07
CA VAL A 26 14.72 38.39 -9.74
C VAL A 26 14.57 36.88 -9.51
N VAL A 27 14.83 36.43 -8.28
CA VAL A 27 14.48 35.06 -7.87
C VAL A 27 12.97 35.01 -7.71
N ARG A 28 12.28 34.52 -8.75
CA ARG A 28 10.84 34.27 -8.70
C ARG A 28 10.64 33.02 -7.84
N ALA A 29 10.45 33.21 -6.54
CA ALA A 29 9.99 32.14 -5.66
C ALA A 29 8.59 31.71 -6.14
N LEU A 30 8.55 30.67 -6.97
CA LEU A 30 7.34 29.92 -7.25
C LEU A 30 6.98 29.22 -5.95
N PHE A 31 6.11 29.86 -5.16
CA PHE A 31 5.34 29.17 -4.12
C PHE A 31 4.39 28.21 -4.83
N ILE A 32 4.91 27.08 -5.28
CA ILE A 32 4.11 25.92 -5.63
C ILE A 32 3.48 25.51 -4.31
N SER A 33 2.18 25.75 -4.18
CA SER A 33 1.39 25.19 -3.09
C SER A 33 1.46 23.67 -3.20
N TRP A 34 2.46 23.06 -2.58
CA TRP A 34 2.44 21.66 -2.18
C TRP A 34 1.31 21.53 -1.15
N LYS A 35 0.06 21.49 -1.62
CA LYS A 35 -0.91 20.66 -0.92
C LYS A 35 -0.33 19.27 -1.04
N LEU A 36 0.30 18.77 0.02
CA LEU A 36 0.48 17.33 0.19
C LEU A 36 -0.88 16.72 -0.14
N CYS A 37 -0.96 16.01 -1.27
CA CYS A 37 -2.13 15.23 -1.58
C CYS A 37 -2.07 14.06 -0.59
N VAL A 38 -2.65 14.28 0.58
CA VAL A 38 -2.74 13.31 1.67
C VAL A 38 -3.65 12.20 1.16
N VAL A 39 -3.07 11.16 0.55
CA VAL A 39 -3.80 10.00 0.05
C VAL A 39 -3.96 8.99 1.17
N HIS A 40 -4.96 9.25 2.01
CA HIS A 40 -5.30 8.38 3.12
C HIS A 40 -5.53 6.93 2.62
N PRO A 41 -5.06 5.88 3.33
CA PRO A 41 -5.17 4.49 2.91
C PRO A 41 -6.54 4.05 2.38
N SER A 42 -7.63 4.54 2.98
CA SER A 42 -8.99 4.23 2.55
C SER A 42 -9.34 4.67 1.13
N THR A 43 -8.52 5.50 0.47
CA THR A 43 -8.76 5.91 -0.92
C THR A 43 -8.16 4.93 -1.94
N TRP A 44 -7.24 4.05 -1.51
CA TRP A 44 -6.48 3.17 -2.41
C TRP A 44 -6.38 1.71 -1.94
N LEU A 45 -6.77 1.42 -0.70
CA LEU A 45 -7.07 0.06 -0.22
C LEU A 45 -8.58 -0.08 -0.01
N LYS A 46 -9.19 -1.03 -0.71
CA LYS A 46 -10.65 -1.24 -0.73
C LYS A 46 -10.96 -2.68 -0.41
N ALA A 47 -11.88 -2.91 0.53
CA ALA A 47 -12.44 -4.23 0.76
C ALA A 47 -13.66 -4.43 -0.14
N ASP A 48 -13.71 -5.56 -0.84
CA ASP A 48 -14.85 -6.03 -1.61
C ASP A 48 -15.09 -7.52 -1.34
N ASP A 49 -16.06 -8.13 -2.01
CA ASP A 49 -16.41 -9.55 -1.82
C ASP A 49 -15.30 -10.51 -2.30
N THR A 50 -14.34 -10.03 -3.10
CA THR A 50 -13.16 -10.80 -3.50
C THR A 50 -12.09 -10.73 -2.44
N GLY A 51 -11.84 -9.58 -1.81
CA GLY A 51 -10.87 -9.46 -0.72
C GLY A 51 -10.42 -8.03 -0.50
N LEU A 52 -9.20 -7.84 0.03
CA LEU A 52 -8.60 -6.52 0.19
C LEU A 52 -7.80 -6.13 -1.04
N TYR A 53 -8.33 -5.23 -1.86
CA TYR A 53 -7.72 -4.74 -3.09
C TYR A 53 -6.81 -3.53 -2.86
N CYS A 54 -5.57 -3.60 -3.34
CA CYS A 54 -4.67 -2.47 -3.46
C CYS A 54 -4.70 -1.92 -4.89
N GLU A 55 -5.38 -0.79 -5.10
CA GLU A 55 -5.56 -0.19 -6.43
C GLU A 55 -4.22 0.20 -7.10
N PRO A 56 -3.30 0.95 -6.46
CA PRO A 56 -2.04 1.34 -7.10
C PRO A 56 -1.12 0.15 -7.37
N GLY A 57 -1.16 -0.88 -6.51
CA GLY A 57 -0.36 -2.11 -6.67
C GLY A 57 -1.01 -3.15 -7.58
N GLN A 58 -2.29 -2.98 -7.91
CA GLN A 58 -3.10 -3.90 -8.72
C GLN A 58 -3.04 -5.36 -8.24
N PHE A 59 -3.12 -5.55 -6.92
CA PHE A 59 -3.13 -6.88 -6.31
C PHE A 59 -4.21 -6.98 -5.22
N TYR A 60 -4.63 -8.21 -4.95
CA TYR A 60 -5.49 -8.55 -3.82
C TYR A 60 -4.69 -9.23 -2.71
N ILE A 61 -5.12 -9.03 -1.46
CA ILE A 61 -4.67 -9.80 -0.31
C ILE A 61 -5.77 -10.78 0.09
N ASP A 62 -5.38 -12.05 0.26
CA ASP A 62 -6.25 -13.19 0.58
C ASP A 62 -7.55 -13.24 -0.24
N PRO A 63 -7.48 -13.19 -1.58
CA PRO A 63 -8.67 -13.19 -2.41
C PRO A 63 -9.46 -14.51 -2.34
N MET A 64 -10.77 -14.40 -2.24
CA MET A 64 -11.73 -15.52 -2.23
C MET A 64 -12.11 -16.02 -3.63
N ASN A 65 -11.86 -15.19 -4.66
CA ASN A 65 -12.11 -15.51 -6.07
C ASN A 65 -10.80 -15.42 -6.88
N GLU A 66 -10.79 -15.98 -8.08
CA GLU A 66 -9.67 -15.87 -9.00
C GLU A 66 -9.33 -14.40 -9.33
N VAL A 67 -8.03 -14.07 -9.34
CA VAL A 67 -7.52 -12.72 -9.62
C VAL A 67 -6.19 -12.80 -10.36
N SER A 68 -5.78 -11.67 -10.95
CA SER A 68 -4.48 -11.57 -11.64
C SER A 68 -3.30 -11.73 -10.67
N THR A 69 -3.30 -11.03 -9.54
CA THR A 69 -2.22 -11.10 -8.54
C THR A 69 -2.82 -11.24 -7.14
N ALA A 70 -2.49 -12.35 -6.49
CA ALA A 70 -2.88 -12.67 -5.12
C ALA A 70 -1.66 -12.67 -4.21
N LEU A 71 -1.72 -11.92 -3.12
CA LEU A 71 -0.79 -12.00 -2.01
C LEU A 71 -1.48 -12.78 -0.89
N VAL A 72 -0.94 -13.93 -0.55
CA VAL A 72 -1.57 -14.86 0.40
C VAL A 72 -0.82 -14.83 1.72
N THR A 73 -1.54 -14.53 2.80
CA THR A 73 -0.96 -14.39 4.14
C THR A 73 -0.58 -15.74 4.74
N HIS A 74 -1.41 -16.78 4.55
CA HIS A 74 -1.18 -18.12 5.06
C HIS A 74 -2.04 -19.19 4.38
N GLY A 75 -1.66 -20.46 4.54
CA GLY A 75 -2.25 -21.59 3.83
C GLY A 75 -3.58 -22.16 4.35
N HIS A 76 -4.38 -21.40 5.11
CA HIS A 76 -5.75 -21.84 5.42
C HIS A 76 -6.68 -21.66 4.21
N ALA A 77 -7.68 -22.53 4.07
CA ALA A 77 -8.50 -22.59 2.87
C ALA A 77 -9.43 -21.38 2.69
N ASP A 78 -9.70 -20.64 3.77
CA ASP A 78 -10.42 -19.37 3.79
C ASP A 78 -9.55 -18.15 3.44
N HIS A 79 -8.24 -18.33 3.25
CA HIS A 79 -7.31 -17.28 2.81
C HIS A 79 -6.59 -17.63 1.49
N ALA A 80 -6.29 -18.91 1.28
CA ALA A 80 -5.51 -19.40 0.16
C ALA A 80 -6.39 -20.18 -0.82
N ARG A 81 -6.76 -19.54 -1.93
CA ARG A 81 -7.51 -20.14 -3.04
C ARG A 81 -6.59 -20.46 -4.21
N ALA A 82 -7.03 -21.37 -5.08
CA ALA A 82 -6.35 -21.70 -6.33
C ALA A 82 -6.99 -20.95 -7.51
N GLY A 83 -6.32 -21.00 -8.66
CA GLY A 83 -6.78 -20.43 -9.93
C GLY A 83 -6.18 -19.06 -10.25
N HIS A 84 -5.52 -18.40 -9.29
CA HIS A 84 -4.92 -17.08 -9.55
C HIS A 84 -3.80 -17.16 -10.60
N HIS A 85 -3.64 -16.09 -11.38
CA HIS A 85 -2.56 -16.04 -12.35
C HIS A 85 -1.18 -15.92 -11.67
N SER A 86 -1.02 -15.05 -10.68
CA SER A 86 0.23 -14.91 -9.93
C SER A 86 -0.03 -14.92 -8.42
N VAL A 87 0.66 -15.81 -7.70
CA VAL A 87 0.56 -15.93 -6.23
C VAL A 87 1.90 -15.59 -5.59
N TYR A 88 1.87 -14.65 -4.65
CA TYR A 88 3.01 -14.29 -3.81
C TYR A 88 2.74 -14.73 -2.37
N ALA A 89 3.57 -15.61 -1.84
CA ALA A 89 3.47 -16.08 -0.47
C ALA A 89 4.82 -16.65 0.01
N SER A 90 4.91 -16.97 1.30
CA SER A 90 6.06 -17.71 1.83
C SER A 90 6.17 -19.09 1.16
N THR A 91 7.40 -19.63 1.10
CA THR A 91 7.66 -20.97 0.54
C THR A 91 6.76 -22.04 1.16
N GLU A 92 6.55 -21.98 2.46
CA GLU A 92 5.71 -22.93 3.18
C GLU A 92 4.22 -22.76 2.86
N THR A 93 3.74 -21.51 2.69
CA THR A 93 2.36 -21.27 2.26
C THR A 93 2.13 -21.79 0.84
N LEU A 94 3.08 -21.56 -0.08
CA LEU A 94 3.02 -22.12 -1.44
C LEU A 94 3.02 -23.65 -1.41
N ALA A 95 3.84 -24.27 -0.55
CA ALA A 95 3.85 -25.72 -0.38
C ALA A 95 2.50 -26.25 0.12
N ILE A 96 1.88 -25.59 1.11
CA ILE A 96 0.55 -25.96 1.62
C ILE A 96 -0.50 -25.83 0.51
N MET A 97 -0.49 -24.73 -0.26
CA MET A 97 -1.38 -24.53 -1.40
C MET A 97 -1.20 -25.62 -2.45
N LYS A 98 0.04 -25.95 -2.81
CA LYS A 98 0.38 -27.02 -3.75
C LYS A 98 -0.11 -28.38 -3.27
N THR A 99 0.07 -28.71 -2.00
CA THR A 99 -0.45 -29.95 -1.41
C THR A 99 -1.97 -30.05 -1.51
N ARG A 100 -2.69 -28.93 -1.35
CA ARG A 100 -4.15 -28.92 -1.35
C ARG A 100 -4.76 -28.89 -2.76
N TYR A 101 -4.15 -28.15 -3.67
CA TYR A 101 -4.76 -27.81 -4.96
C TYR A 101 -3.98 -28.32 -6.19
N GLY A 102 -2.82 -28.95 -5.97
CA GLY A 102 -1.94 -29.45 -7.02
C GLY A 102 -0.95 -28.42 -7.54
N ASP A 103 -0.11 -28.86 -8.48
CA ASP A 103 0.97 -28.06 -9.08
C ASP A 103 0.45 -26.86 -9.87
N GLU A 104 -0.75 -27.00 -10.45
CA GLU A 104 -1.43 -25.98 -11.26
C GLU A 104 -2.29 -25.02 -10.41
N MET A 105 -2.02 -24.90 -9.10
CA MET A 105 -2.80 -24.03 -8.21
C MET A 105 -2.74 -22.54 -8.59
N ALA A 106 -1.71 -22.13 -9.34
CA ALA A 106 -1.55 -20.82 -9.94
C ALA A 106 -0.63 -20.89 -11.17
N THR A 107 -0.80 -19.99 -12.14
CA THR A 107 0.06 -19.92 -13.34
C THR A 107 1.51 -19.56 -12.98
N HIS A 108 1.69 -18.64 -12.03
CA HIS A 108 2.98 -18.21 -11.53
C HIS A 108 3.00 -18.21 -10.00
N GLN A 109 4.02 -18.84 -9.42
CA GLN A 109 4.20 -19.00 -7.98
C GLN A 109 5.48 -18.28 -7.57
N HIS A 110 5.36 -17.25 -6.74
CA HIS A 110 6.45 -16.39 -6.32
C HIS A 110 6.71 -16.55 -4.82
N ALA A 111 7.74 -17.33 -4.49
CA ALA A 111 8.20 -17.45 -3.12
C ALA A 111 8.85 -16.13 -2.67
N ILE A 112 8.29 -15.51 -1.62
CA ILE A 112 8.85 -14.29 -1.07
C ILE A 112 10.03 -14.57 -0.15
N THR A 113 10.95 -13.61 -0.05
CA THR A 113 11.97 -13.59 0.99
C THR A 113 11.49 -12.68 2.11
N LEU A 114 11.32 -13.21 3.32
CA LEU A 114 10.86 -12.43 4.47
C LEU A 114 11.78 -11.23 4.76
N GLY A 115 11.18 -10.08 5.06
CA GLY A 115 11.90 -8.82 5.30
C GLY A 115 12.52 -8.19 4.05
N LYS A 116 12.31 -8.75 2.85
CA LYS A 116 12.69 -8.13 1.57
C LYS A 116 11.46 -7.61 0.85
N SER A 117 11.56 -6.38 0.35
CA SER A 117 10.47 -5.74 -0.37
C SER A 117 10.38 -6.23 -1.81
N VAL A 118 9.16 -6.43 -2.27
CA VAL A 118 8.79 -6.63 -3.67
C VAL A 118 8.00 -5.41 -4.11
N THR A 119 8.29 -4.89 -5.29
CA THR A 119 7.61 -3.70 -5.83
C THR A 119 6.52 -4.11 -6.81
N PHE A 120 5.32 -3.58 -6.60
CA PHE A 120 4.17 -3.71 -7.48
C PHE A 120 3.77 -2.30 -7.93
N ASN A 121 4.09 -1.93 -9.18
CA ASN A 121 3.98 -0.55 -9.66
C ASN A 121 4.68 0.44 -8.70
N ASP A 122 3.94 1.36 -8.10
CA ASP A 122 4.45 2.36 -7.14
C ASP A 122 4.37 1.89 -5.67
N VAL A 123 3.98 0.65 -5.42
CA VAL A 123 3.74 0.09 -4.07
C VAL A 123 4.87 -0.86 -3.68
N ALA A 124 5.49 -0.62 -2.53
CA ALA A 124 6.43 -1.56 -1.94
C ALA A 124 5.70 -2.47 -0.95
N VAL A 125 5.89 -3.79 -1.10
CA VAL A 125 5.29 -4.81 -0.23
C VAL A 125 6.36 -5.64 0.42
N THR A 126 6.29 -5.82 1.74
CA THR A 126 7.22 -6.65 2.51
C THR A 126 6.48 -7.61 3.42
N PHE A 127 6.90 -8.87 3.42
CA PHE A 127 6.29 -9.91 4.24
C PHE A 127 7.11 -10.14 5.53
N PHE A 128 6.42 -10.29 6.65
CA PHE A 128 7.00 -10.55 7.97
C PHE A 128 6.32 -11.75 8.63
N PRO A 129 6.98 -12.52 9.50
CA PRO A 129 6.31 -13.61 10.22
C PRO A 129 5.07 -13.15 11.01
N ALA A 130 3.96 -13.90 10.93
CA ALA A 130 2.74 -13.66 11.71
C ALA A 130 2.64 -14.52 12.99
N GLY A 131 3.38 -15.63 13.04
CA GLY A 131 3.40 -16.52 14.21
C GLY A 131 2.10 -17.30 14.43
N HIS A 132 1.27 -17.47 13.40
CA HIS A 132 -0.01 -18.19 13.48
C HIS A 132 0.12 -19.67 13.12
N ILE A 133 0.40 -19.98 11.85
CA ILE A 133 0.74 -21.32 11.36
C ILE A 133 2.09 -21.30 10.63
N LEU A 134 2.60 -22.48 10.26
CA LEU A 134 3.81 -22.60 9.42
C LEU A 134 3.64 -21.74 8.15
N GLY A 135 4.63 -20.88 7.88
CA GLY A 135 4.60 -19.98 6.72
C GLY A 135 3.73 -18.74 6.86
N SER A 136 2.95 -18.57 7.93
CA SER A 136 2.06 -17.41 8.06
C SER A 136 2.81 -16.08 8.11
N THR A 137 2.26 -15.08 7.41
CA THR A 137 2.88 -13.77 7.23
C THR A 137 1.91 -12.61 7.44
N GLN A 138 2.46 -11.52 7.99
CA GLN A 138 1.90 -10.18 7.93
C GLN A 138 2.46 -9.49 6.67
N ILE A 139 1.66 -8.61 6.06
CA ILE A 139 2.02 -7.89 4.84
C ILE A 139 2.09 -6.39 5.14
N LEU A 140 3.29 -5.82 5.04
CA LEU A 140 3.51 -4.37 5.06
C LEU A 140 3.37 -3.83 3.63
N ILE A 141 2.52 -2.84 3.46
CA ILE A 141 2.28 -2.11 2.21
C ILE A 141 2.70 -0.66 2.42
N GLU A 142 3.57 -0.17 1.54
CA GLU A 142 4.09 1.20 1.58
C GLU A 142 3.78 1.91 0.27
N TYR A 143 3.00 3.00 0.36
CA TYR A 143 2.58 3.79 -0.80
C TYR A 143 2.33 5.24 -0.37
N ALA A 144 2.83 6.18 -1.17
CA ALA A 144 2.60 7.62 -1.00
C ALA A 144 2.83 8.17 0.43
N GLY A 145 3.88 7.66 1.10
CA GLY A 145 4.25 8.06 2.46
C GLY A 145 3.45 7.40 3.59
N TYR A 146 2.52 6.50 3.25
CA TYR A 146 1.78 5.69 4.21
C TYR A 146 2.33 4.29 4.32
N ARG A 147 2.15 3.70 5.52
CA ARG A 147 2.50 2.32 5.83
C ARG A 147 1.26 1.65 6.41
N VAL A 148 0.82 0.56 5.79
CA VAL A 148 -0.32 -0.25 6.24
C VAL A 148 0.16 -1.66 6.47
N VAL A 149 -0.20 -2.25 7.61
CA VAL A 149 0.09 -3.66 7.90
C VAL A 149 -1.21 -4.43 7.88
N VAL A 150 -1.27 -5.45 7.02
CA VAL A 150 -2.30 -6.48 7.05
C VAL A 150 -1.76 -7.63 7.87
N SER A 151 -2.37 -7.90 9.02
CA SER A 151 -1.83 -8.90 9.96
C SER A 151 -2.01 -10.34 9.47
N GLY A 152 -2.98 -10.58 8.60
CA GLY A 152 -3.58 -11.90 8.44
C GLY A 152 -4.10 -12.43 9.79
N ASP A 153 -4.19 -13.74 9.90
CA ASP A 153 -4.31 -14.40 11.20
C ASP A 153 -2.95 -14.39 11.88
N TYR A 154 -2.91 -13.92 13.13
CA TYR A 154 -1.68 -13.75 13.88
C TYR A 154 -1.86 -14.14 15.36
N LYS A 155 -0.79 -14.63 15.98
CA LYS A 155 -0.76 -14.93 17.42
C LYS A 155 0.31 -14.09 18.09
N ARG A 156 -0.05 -13.41 19.20
CA ARG A 156 0.87 -12.50 19.93
C ARG A 156 1.77 -13.19 20.96
N ARG A 157 1.49 -14.45 21.32
CA ARG A 157 2.17 -15.21 22.38
C ARG A 157 2.15 -16.69 22.04
N HIS A 158 3.18 -17.43 22.44
CA HIS A 158 3.26 -18.89 22.30
C HIS A 158 2.23 -19.59 23.18
#